data_AF-A0A3Q9P0E7-F1
#
_entry.id   AF-A0A3Q9P0E7-F1
#
_cell.length_a   1.000
_cell.length_b   1.000
_cell.length_c   1.000
_cell.angle_alpha   90.00
_cell.angle_beta   90.00
_cell.angle_gamma   90.00
#
_symmetry.space_group_name_H-M   'P 1'
#
loop_
_entity.id
_entity.type
_entity.pdbx_description
1 polymer ?
#
loop_
_entity_poly.entity_id
_entity_poly.type
_entity_poly.pdbx_seq_one_letter_code
_entity_poly.pdbx_strand_id
1 'polypeptide(L)'
;MSSPRRTTPAHIRFEAHDADWMIATIDDVRIVAAPVPTEQVDAAIGEIVSQLGVRAHIEIHHVDGTIDRRVAHPRQDAEPEEPRT
;
A
#
# COMPACT_ATOMS: atom_id res chain seq x y z
N MET A 1 19.00 11.42 -22.37
CA MET A 1 18.41 12.07 -21.19
C MET A 1 16.98 11.55 -21.06
N SER A 2 16.75 10.56 -20.19
CA SER A 2 15.39 10.06 -19.95
C SER A 2 14.67 11.04 -19.03
N SER A 3 13.59 11.63 -19.50
CA SER A 3 12.69 12.44 -18.65
C SER A 3 12.24 11.60 -17.46
N PRO A 4 12.15 12.16 -16.23
CA PRO A 4 11.48 11.46 -15.16
C PRO A 4 10.05 11.22 -15.64
N ARG A 5 9.65 9.95 -15.79
CA ARG A 5 8.23 9.62 -15.95
C ARG A 5 7.52 10.33 -14.80
N ARG A 6 6.50 11.14 -15.10
CA ARG A 6 5.58 11.58 -14.06
C ARG A 6 4.94 10.32 -13.52
N THR A 7 5.49 9.77 -12.45
CA THR A 7 4.93 8.57 -11.84
C THR A 7 3.71 9.05 -11.05
N THR A 8 2.55 8.89 -11.70
CA THR A 8 1.26 9.13 -11.06
C THR A 8 1.21 8.30 -9.78
N PRO A 9 0.73 8.85 -8.65
CA PRO A 9 0.50 8.07 -7.46
C PRO A 9 -0.43 6.90 -7.76
N ALA A 10 -0.13 5.72 -7.22
CA ALA A 10 -1.08 4.62 -7.23
C ALA A 10 -2.25 4.93 -6.29
N HIS A 11 -3.43 4.42 -6.58
CA HIS A 11 -4.57 4.45 -5.67
C HIS A 11 -4.81 3.05 -5.10
N ILE A 12 -4.77 2.92 -3.78
CA ILE A 12 -4.97 1.65 -3.09
C ILE A 12 -6.18 1.80 -2.15
N ARG A 13 -7.16 0.93 -2.31
CA ARG A 13 -8.33 0.86 -1.44
C ARG A 13 -8.38 -0.49 -0.74
N PHE A 14 -8.51 -0.48 0.58
CA PHE A 14 -8.85 -1.63 1.40
C PHE A 14 -10.33 -1.54 1.76
N GLU A 15 -11.10 -2.55 1.39
CA GLU A 15 -12.51 -2.66 1.75
C GLU A 15 -12.70 -3.80 2.74
N ALA A 16 -13.38 -3.54 3.86
CA ALA A 16 -13.73 -4.59 4.80
C ALA A 16 -14.61 -5.64 4.12
N HIS A 17 -14.17 -6.90 4.19
CA HIS A 17 -15.00 -8.06 3.88
C HIS A 17 -15.86 -8.41 5.10
N ASP A 18 -15.23 -8.41 6.28
CA ASP A 18 -15.83 -8.57 7.60
C ASP A 18 -14.95 -7.83 8.63
N ALA A 19 -15.16 -8.08 9.93
CA ALA A 19 -14.42 -7.41 11.00
C ALA A 19 -12.92 -7.76 11.01
N ASP A 20 -12.57 -8.97 10.55
CA ASP A 20 -11.23 -9.53 10.66
C ASP A 20 -10.44 -9.43 9.36
N TRP A 21 -11.11 -9.24 8.22
CA TRP A 21 -10.50 -9.31 6.89
C TRP A 21 -10.87 -8.15 5.97
N MET A 22 -9.88 -7.68 5.22
CA MET A 22 -9.99 -6.62 4.20
C MET A 22 -9.54 -7.11 2.83
N ILE A 23 -10.06 -6.50 1.77
CA ILE A 23 -9.68 -6.83 0.39
C ILE A 23 -9.10 -5.60 -0.28
N ALA A 24 -7.90 -5.75 -0.84
CA ALA A 24 -7.17 -4.69 -1.51
C ALA A 24 -7.60 -4.55 -2.98
N THR A 25 -7.71 -3.30 -3.43
CA THR A 25 -7.90 -2.90 -4.82
C THR A 25 -6.83 -1.88 -5.16
N ILE A 26 -6.10 -2.06 -6.26
CA ILE A 26 -5.05 -1.16 -6.74
C ILE A 26 -5.46 -0.65 -8.11
N ASP A 27 -5.62 0.67 -8.27
CA ASP A 27 -6.03 1.32 -9.51
C ASP A 27 -7.23 0.62 -10.17
N ASP A 28 -8.29 0.41 -9.37
CA ASP A 28 -9.54 -0.29 -9.72
C ASP A 28 -9.42 -1.79 -10.03
N VAL A 29 -8.23 -2.39 -9.87
CA VAL A 29 -8.00 -3.83 -9.99
C VAL A 29 -8.03 -4.49 -8.62
N ARG A 30 -9.03 -5.36 -8.39
CA ARG A 30 -9.15 -6.13 -7.15
C ARG A 30 -8.06 -7.19 -7.08
N ILE A 31 -7.29 -7.20 -5.99
CA ILE A 31 -6.25 -8.19 -5.74
C ILE A 31 -6.88 -9.39 -5.04
N VAL A 32 -7.06 -10.48 -5.79
CA VAL A 32 -7.80 -11.68 -5.34
C VAL A 32 -6.92 -12.63 -4.51
N ALA A 33 -5.62 -12.35 -4.37
CA ALA A 33 -4.62 -13.33 -3.91
C ALA A 33 -4.79 -13.80 -2.45
N ALA A 34 -5.35 -12.99 -1.55
CA ALA A 34 -5.88 -13.39 -0.23
C ALA A 34 -6.45 -12.15 0.46
N PRO A 35 -7.52 -12.26 1.26
CA PRO A 35 -7.92 -11.20 2.18
C PRO A 35 -6.76 -10.86 3.14
N VAL A 36 -6.60 -9.59 3.47
CA VAL A 36 -5.59 -9.08 4.40
C VAL A 36 -6.23 -8.98 5.78
N PRO A 37 -5.67 -9.59 6.83
CA PRO A 37 -6.20 -9.41 8.19
C PRO A 37 -6.23 -7.92 8.56
N THR A 38 -7.30 -7.44 9.19
CA THR A 38 -7.47 -6.02 9.56
C THR A 38 -6.27 -5.48 10.34
N GLU A 39 -5.71 -6.29 11.26
CA GLU A 39 -4.52 -5.93 12.05
C GLU A 39 -3.22 -5.82 11.23
N GLN A 40 -3.18 -6.37 10.02
CA GLN A 40 -2.00 -6.40 9.14
C GLN A 40 -2.07 -5.38 7.99
N VAL A 41 -3.15 -4.60 7.90
CA VAL A 41 -3.37 -3.63 6.81
C VAL A 41 -2.21 -2.65 6.68
N ASP A 42 -1.68 -2.13 7.78
CA ASP A 42 -0.55 -1.19 7.75
C ASP A 42 0.74 -1.84 7.21
N ALA A 43 0.99 -3.10 7.57
CA ALA A 43 2.13 -3.84 7.05
C ALA A 43 1.97 -4.12 5.54
N ALA A 44 0.77 -4.53 5.13
CA ALA A 44 0.42 -4.77 3.73
C ALA A 44 0.56 -3.50 2.88
N ILE A 45 0.11 -2.34 3.37
CA ILE A 45 0.31 -1.04 2.71
C ILE A 45 1.81 -0.81 2.49
N GLY A 46 2.64 -0.97 3.52
CA GLY A 46 4.08 -0.76 3.41
C GLY A 46 4.72 -1.66 2.36
N GLU A 47 4.36 -2.94 2.33
CA GLU A 47 4.86 -3.90 1.36
C GLU A 47 4.42 -3.57 -0.07
N ILE A 48 3.12 -3.35 -0.29
CA ILE A 48 2.57 -3.02 -1.62
C ILE A 48 3.22 -1.74 -2.15
N VAL A 49 3.31 -0.70 -1.33
CA VAL A 49 3.86 0.60 -1.76
C VAL A 49 5.35 0.50 -2.06
N SER A 50 6.11 -0.28 -1.28
CA SER A 50 7.51 -0.57 -1.61
C SER A 50 7.66 -1.34 -2.91
N GLN A 51 6.83 -2.35 -3.16
CA GLN A 51 6.86 -3.12 -4.42
C GLN A 51 6.47 -2.28 -5.64
N LEU A 52 5.52 -1.36 -5.49
CA LEU A 52 5.10 -0.45 -6.57
C LEU A 52 6.18 0.61 -6.87
N GLY A 53 7.06 0.93 -5.92
CA GLY A 53 8.13 1.91 -6.08
C GLY A 53 7.64 3.36 -6.28
N VAL A 54 6.36 3.62 -6.01
CA VAL A 54 5.72 4.94 -6.15
C VAL A 54 4.94 5.28 -4.90
N ARG A 55 4.75 6.58 -4.62
CA ARG A 55 3.82 7.01 -3.58
C ARG A 55 2.40 6.54 -3.91
N ALA A 56 1.60 6.24 -2.89
CA ALA A 56 0.23 5.81 -3.05
C ALA A 56 -0.74 6.62 -2.19
N HIS A 57 -1.93 6.89 -2.73
CA HIS A 57 -3.09 7.32 -1.95
C HIS A 57 -3.80 6.09 -1.42
N ILE A 58 -4.04 6.04 -0.12
CA ILE A 58 -4.63 4.91 0.58
C ILE A 58 -6.00 5.32 1.11
N GLU A 59 -7.01 4.49 0.83
CA GLU A 59 -8.31 4.52 1.50
C GLU A 59 -8.57 3.19 2.22
N ILE A 60 -9.05 3.25 3.45
CA ILE A 60 -9.42 2.07 4.25
C ILE A 60 -10.88 2.25 4.66
N HIS A 61 -11.74 1.40 4.14
CA HIS A 61 -13.18 1.40 4.39
C HIS A 61 -13.50 0.33 5.43
N HIS A 62 -13.82 0.75 6.64
CA HIS A 62 -14.08 -0.11 7.80
C HIS A 62 -15.53 -0.62 7.81
N VAL A 63 -15.79 -1.69 8.58
CA VAL A 63 -17.13 -2.29 8.70
C VAL A 63 -18.18 -1.36 9.31
N ASP A 64 -17.74 -0.39 10.11
CA ASP A 64 -18.61 0.61 10.76
C ASP A 64 -18.96 1.78 9.83
N GLY A 65 -18.47 1.77 8.59
CA GLY A 65 -18.65 2.83 7.61
C GLY A 65 -17.63 3.97 7.72
N THR A 66 -16.69 3.92 8.67
CA THR A 66 -15.60 4.89 8.77
C THR A 66 -14.61 4.71 7.61
N ILE A 67 -14.06 5.82 7.11
CA ILE A 67 -13.05 5.80 6.04
C ILE A 67 -11.80 6.55 6.50
N ASP A 68 -10.67 5.83 6.58
CA ASP A 68 -9.36 6.44 6.81
C ASP A 68 -8.65 6.72 5.49
N ARG A 69 -8.13 7.94 5.34
CA ARG A 69 -7.40 8.37 4.14
C ARG A 69 -6.00 8.84 4.50
N ARG A 70 -4.99 8.34 3.77
CA ARG A 70 -3.59 8.73 3.98
C ARG A 70 -2.74 8.55 2.73
N VAL A 71 -1.54 9.11 2.76
CA VAL A 71 -0.53 8.94 1.71
C VAL A 71 0.60 8.08 2.24
N ALA A 72 0.99 7.07 1.50
CA ALA A 72 2.12 6.20 1.81
C ALA A 72 3.25 6.41 0.79
N HIS A 73 4.49 6.30 1.27
CA HIS A 73 5.70 6.43 0.46
C HIS A 73 6.46 5.11 0.46
N PRO A 74 7.11 4.73 -0.65
CA PRO A 74 7.99 3.57 -0.67
C PRO A 74 9.04 3.69 0.42
N ARG A 75 9.37 2.58 1.09
CA ARG A 75 10.54 2.58 1.96
C ARG A 75 11.76 2.84 1.07
N GLN A 76 12.51 3.89 1.40
CA GLN A 76 13.87 4.01 0.88
C GLN A 76 14.66 2.99 1.67
N ASP A 77 14.89 1.81 1.10
CA ASP A 77 15.84 0.87 1.69
C ASP A 77 17.17 1.64 1.81
N ALA A 78 17.57 1.94 3.03
CA ALA A 78 18.92 2.40 3.29
C ALA A 78 19.84 1.27 2.82
N GLU A 79 20.72 1.58 1.87
CA GLU A 79 21.78 0.68 1.44
C GLU A 79 22.44 0.06 2.68
N PRO A 80 22.69 -1.26 2.75
CA PRO A 80 23.43 -1.83 3.86
C PRO A 80 24.79 -1.12 3.91
N GLU A 81 25.10 -0.41 5.00
CA GLU A 81 26.48 -0.02 5.26
C GLU A 81 27.27 -1.32 5.40
N GLU A 82 27.96 -1.72 4.33
CA GLU A 82 28.98 -2.75 4.40
C GLU A 82 29.93 -2.35 5.54
N PRO A 83 30.19 -3.24 6.52
CA PRO A 83 31.13 -2.93 7.58
C PRO A 83 32.51 -2.72 6.94
N ARG A 84 32.99 -1.48 6.99
CA ARG A 84 34.35 -1.15 6.56
C ARG A 84 35.34 -1.82 7.53
N THR A 85 35.93 -2.93 7.10
CA THR A 85 37.15 -3.51 7.70
C THR A 85 38.38 -2.66 7.42
#